data_AF-A0A9W5VW50-F1
#
_entry.id   AF-A0A9W5VW50-F1
#
_cell.length_a   1.000
_cell.length_b   1.000
_cell.length_c   1.000
_cell.angle_alpha   90.00
_cell.angle_beta   90.00
_cell.angle_gamma   90.00
#
_symmetry.space_group_name_H-M   'P 1'
#
loop_
_entity.id
_entity.type
_entity.pdbx_description
1 polymer ?
#
loop_
_entity_poly.entity_id
_entity_poly.type
_entity_poly.pdbx_seq_one_letter_code
_entity_poly.pdbx_strand_id
1 'polypeptide(L)'
;MNVLEGNRVVLRSPQPVDAEQLIKVLNDPLIANYTAIPQPYSLNDAKWWIDTSRQLEAPNDVWLVWAASELVGCVGLENYDESQRSLKVGYWASELARGKGYIGEATRLAIQHAFENRAVDKIVWHAHVGNDASWKLAWKLGFVFEGVTRQVREPNGRVVHMWAASLLRGEPMQPACDPNLPHYFDLSDHCDLPPAKRPYDPRRPQALVRQFHEVYGLPVKLGQKPTANTERVHMRMSLVSEEFTELTTALYGGEAGQIIGRAVAAAREADDGTRDTIEVADALADLVYVAYGMALECGIDLDEVLREVQASNMSKLGADGKPIYREDGKVLKGPGFFNPNIARVLGLESEDDK
;
A
#
# COMPACT_ATOMS: atom_id res chain seq x y z
N MET A 1 21.61 -11.78 -30.99
CA MET A 1 20.86 -10.55 -30.63
C MET A 1 19.44 -11.00 -30.37
N ASN A 2 19.04 -11.11 -29.11
CA ASN A 2 17.71 -11.59 -28.72
C ASN A 2 16.73 -10.42 -28.81
N VAL A 3 16.13 -10.23 -30.00
CA VAL A 3 15.00 -9.32 -30.19
C VAL A 3 13.75 -10.02 -29.71
N LEU A 4 12.95 -9.37 -28.86
CA LEU A 4 11.64 -9.87 -28.43
C LEU A 4 10.55 -9.02 -29.07
N GLU A 5 9.59 -9.67 -29.70
CA GLU A 5 8.49 -9.01 -30.41
C GLU A 5 7.18 -9.17 -29.64
N GLY A 6 6.58 -8.04 -29.29
CA GLY A 6 5.22 -7.96 -28.78
C GLY A 6 4.22 -7.53 -29.85
N ASN A 7 2.98 -7.36 -29.44
CA ASN A 7 1.92 -6.84 -30.32
C ASN A 7 2.12 -5.36 -30.64
N ARG A 8 2.66 -4.59 -29.68
CA ARG A 8 2.81 -3.12 -29.79
C ARG A 8 4.23 -2.62 -29.57
N VAL A 9 5.13 -3.49 -29.12
CA VAL A 9 6.51 -3.14 -28.76
C VAL A 9 7.52 -4.13 -29.33
N VAL A 10 8.71 -3.63 -29.61
CA VAL A 10 9.89 -4.44 -29.94
C VAL A 10 10.97 -4.14 -28.93
N LEU A 11 11.55 -5.19 -28.34
CA LEU A 11 12.63 -5.11 -27.38
C LEU A 11 13.92 -5.51 -28.09
N ARG A 12 14.93 -4.64 -28.06
CA ARG A 12 16.25 -4.96 -28.62
C ARG A 12 17.37 -4.43 -27.75
N SER A 13 18.51 -5.11 -27.79
CA SER A 13 19.71 -4.66 -27.10
C SER A 13 20.12 -3.25 -27.54
N PRO A 14 20.60 -2.39 -26.61
CA PRO A 14 21.06 -1.05 -26.94
C PRO A 14 22.18 -1.06 -28.00
N GLN A 15 22.14 -0.11 -28.92
CA GLN A 15 23.15 0.11 -29.96
C GLN A 15 23.76 1.50 -29.84
N PRO A 16 24.99 1.74 -30.32
CA PRO A 16 25.63 3.06 -30.25
C PRO A 16 24.80 4.19 -30.87
N VAL A 17 23.98 3.88 -31.87
CA VAL A 17 23.11 4.85 -32.56
C VAL A 17 21.97 5.38 -31.67
N ASP A 18 21.67 4.69 -30.56
CA ASP A 18 20.55 5.01 -29.68
C ASP A 18 20.89 6.11 -28.66
N ALA A 19 22.17 6.52 -28.57
CA ALA A 19 22.67 7.42 -27.54
C ALA A 19 21.92 8.77 -27.51
N GLU A 20 21.63 9.36 -28.68
CA GLU A 20 20.92 10.64 -28.75
C GLU A 20 19.47 10.52 -28.26
N GLN A 21 18.81 9.39 -28.53
CA GLN A 21 17.43 9.15 -28.09
C GLN A 21 17.37 8.91 -26.59
N LEU A 22 18.35 8.22 -26.01
CA LEU A 22 18.48 8.06 -24.56
C LEU A 22 18.62 9.41 -23.86
N ILE A 23 19.47 10.33 -24.36
CA ILE A 23 19.61 11.67 -23.78
C ILE A 23 18.27 12.41 -23.77
N LYS A 24 17.53 12.36 -24.89
CA LYS A 24 16.23 13.02 -25.02
C LYS A 24 15.22 12.49 -23.99
N VAL A 25 15.20 11.19 -23.75
CA VAL A 25 14.21 10.55 -22.88
C VAL A 25 14.61 10.60 -21.40
N LEU A 26 15.90 10.42 -21.08
CA LEU A 26 16.36 10.25 -19.70
C LEU A 26 16.54 11.55 -18.93
N ASN A 27 16.49 12.72 -19.58
CA ASN A 27 16.43 14.02 -18.90
C ASN A 27 15.02 14.38 -18.40
N ASP A 28 14.07 13.44 -18.39
CA ASP A 28 12.77 13.61 -17.75
C ASP A 28 12.90 13.66 -16.22
N PRO A 29 12.48 14.76 -15.56
CA PRO A 29 12.61 14.91 -14.11
C PRO A 29 11.94 13.81 -13.29
N LEU A 30 10.87 13.18 -13.79
CA LEU A 30 10.18 12.13 -13.05
C LEU A 30 11.02 10.85 -12.95
N ILE A 31 11.90 10.58 -13.92
CA ILE A 31 12.82 9.43 -13.87
C ILE A 31 13.82 9.62 -12.74
N ALA A 32 14.30 10.84 -12.52
CA ALA A 32 15.23 11.18 -11.45
C ALA A 32 14.66 10.94 -10.05
N ASN A 33 13.34 11.10 -9.88
CA ASN A 33 12.69 10.94 -8.58
C ASN A 33 12.86 9.52 -8.01
N TYR A 34 12.85 8.50 -8.88
CA TYR A 34 12.74 7.10 -8.46
C TYR A 34 13.91 6.21 -8.92
N THR A 35 14.93 6.78 -9.56
CA THR A 35 16.09 6.03 -10.05
C THR A 35 17.40 6.69 -9.62
N ALA A 36 18.50 5.98 -9.79
CA ALA A 36 19.86 6.52 -9.64
C ALA A 36 20.47 6.94 -10.99
N ILE A 37 19.65 7.13 -12.04
CA ILE A 37 20.12 7.57 -13.35
C ILE A 37 20.68 9.00 -13.22
N PRO A 38 21.90 9.29 -13.73
CA PRO A 38 22.52 10.61 -13.62
C PRO A 38 21.66 11.73 -14.18
N GLN A 39 21.71 12.90 -13.55
CA GLN A 39 21.04 14.12 -14.00
C GLN A 39 21.98 15.34 -13.91
N PRO A 40 22.10 16.14 -14.98
CA PRO A 40 21.58 15.90 -16.32
C PRO A 40 22.22 14.68 -16.98
N TYR A 41 21.45 13.92 -17.76
CA TYR A 41 21.95 12.72 -18.45
C TYR A 41 22.68 13.11 -19.74
N SER A 42 23.99 12.85 -19.79
CA SER A 42 24.87 13.30 -20.87
C SER A 42 25.10 12.25 -21.96
N LEU A 43 25.70 12.67 -23.08
CA LEU A 43 26.12 11.76 -24.14
C LEU A 43 27.18 10.75 -23.67
N ASN A 44 28.04 11.14 -22.72
CA ASN A 44 29.03 10.23 -22.16
C ASN A 44 28.37 9.16 -21.30
N ASP A 45 27.34 9.53 -20.52
CA ASP A 45 26.56 8.57 -19.73
C ASP A 45 25.85 7.57 -20.64
N ALA A 46 25.23 8.06 -21.73
CA ALA A 46 24.56 7.21 -22.71
C ALA A 46 25.51 6.21 -23.37
N LYS A 47 26.67 6.68 -23.85
CA LYS A 47 27.69 5.83 -24.48
C LYS A 47 28.22 4.78 -23.51
N TRP A 48 28.58 5.21 -22.29
CA TRP A 48 29.07 4.31 -21.25
C TRP A 48 28.03 3.23 -20.93
N TRP A 49 26.76 3.62 -20.70
CA TRP A 49 25.69 2.67 -20.39
C TRP A 49 25.42 1.70 -21.53
N ILE A 50 25.41 2.15 -22.79
CA ILE A 50 25.27 1.27 -23.97
C ILE A 50 26.43 0.26 -24.02
N ASP A 51 27.67 0.72 -23.87
CA ASP A 51 28.85 -0.15 -23.99
C ASP A 51 28.89 -1.20 -22.86
N THR A 52 28.54 -0.83 -21.62
CA THR A 52 28.44 -1.78 -20.51
C THR A 52 27.26 -2.74 -20.68
N SER A 53 26.09 -2.24 -21.13
CA SER A 53 24.91 -3.07 -21.39
C SER A 53 25.16 -4.17 -22.42
N ARG A 54 26.00 -3.90 -23.41
CA ARG A 54 26.38 -4.86 -24.46
C ARG A 54 27.37 -5.92 -24.00
N GLN A 55 27.94 -5.78 -22.80
CA GLN A 55 28.85 -6.73 -22.19
C GLN A 55 28.14 -7.66 -21.20
N LEU A 56 26.83 -7.49 -20.98
CA LEU A 56 26.04 -8.41 -20.15
C LEU A 56 26.05 -9.81 -20.75
N GLU A 57 26.23 -10.80 -19.87
CA GLU A 57 26.15 -12.21 -20.20
C GLU A 57 24.88 -12.82 -19.61
N ALA A 58 24.32 -13.78 -20.34
CA ALA A 58 23.14 -14.52 -19.90
C ALA A 58 23.39 -15.15 -18.51
N PRO A 59 22.39 -15.11 -17.61
CA PRO A 59 21.01 -14.74 -17.88
C PRO A 59 20.70 -13.24 -17.67
N ASN A 60 21.71 -12.38 -17.54
CA ASN A 60 21.51 -10.95 -17.46
C ASN A 60 21.27 -10.37 -18.85
N ASP A 61 20.26 -9.53 -18.99
CA ASP A 61 19.90 -8.90 -20.25
C ASP A 61 19.26 -7.53 -20.02
N VAL A 62 19.40 -6.66 -21.01
CA VAL A 62 18.76 -5.35 -21.02
C VAL A 62 18.31 -4.99 -22.42
N TRP A 63 17.10 -4.43 -22.52
CA TRP A 63 16.46 -4.08 -23.77
C TRP A 63 15.94 -2.66 -23.74
N LEU A 64 16.23 -1.92 -24.81
CA LEU A 64 15.46 -0.74 -25.16
C LEU A 64 14.13 -1.18 -25.76
N VAL A 65 13.05 -0.55 -25.32
CA VAL A 65 11.68 -0.83 -25.74
C VAL A 65 11.26 0.21 -26.78
N TRP A 66 10.86 -0.26 -27.95
CA TRP A 66 10.47 0.57 -29.09
C TRP A 66 9.01 0.35 -29.43
N ALA A 67 8.25 1.43 -29.65
CA ALA A 67 6.92 1.37 -30.24
C ALA A 67 6.99 2.08 -31.60
N ALA A 68 6.88 1.31 -32.68
CA ALA A 68 7.28 1.76 -34.02
C ALA A 68 8.73 2.31 -34.00
N SER A 69 8.93 3.59 -34.32
CA SER A 69 10.24 4.26 -34.35
C SER A 69 10.57 5.04 -33.08
N GLU A 70 9.69 5.02 -32.06
CA GLU A 70 9.86 5.81 -30.84
C GLU A 70 10.44 4.95 -29.70
N LEU A 71 11.50 5.44 -29.06
CA LEU A 71 12.04 4.85 -27.83
C LEU A 71 11.09 5.13 -26.66
N VAL A 72 10.37 4.09 -26.23
CA VAL A 72 9.31 4.22 -25.22
C VAL A 72 9.76 3.84 -23.81
N GLY A 73 10.85 3.10 -23.66
CA GLY A 73 11.38 2.71 -22.35
C GLY A 73 12.59 1.79 -22.39
N CYS A 74 12.88 1.20 -21.23
CA CYS A 74 13.87 0.15 -21.07
C CYS A 74 13.36 -0.88 -20.06
N VAL A 75 13.70 -2.14 -20.27
CA VAL A 75 13.52 -3.23 -19.32
C VAL A 75 14.86 -3.95 -19.17
N GLY A 76 15.31 -4.11 -17.94
CA GLY A 76 16.50 -4.88 -17.58
C GLY A 76 16.15 -6.03 -16.66
N LEU A 77 16.83 -7.15 -16.85
CA LEU A 77 16.88 -8.30 -15.94
C LEU A 77 18.35 -8.52 -15.60
N GLU A 78 18.76 -8.06 -14.42
CA GLU A 78 20.17 -7.92 -14.07
C GLU A 78 20.43 -8.44 -12.65
N ASN A 79 21.71 -8.53 -12.27
CA ASN A 79 22.17 -9.02 -10.98
C ASN A 79 21.70 -10.46 -10.69
N TYR A 80 21.96 -11.38 -11.63
CA TYR A 80 21.71 -12.79 -11.40
C TYR A 80 22.41 -13.30 -10.13
N ASP A 81 21.62 -13.79 -9.19
CA ASP A 81 22.07 -14.48 -7.99
C ASP A 81 21.96 -15.98 -8.24
N GLU A 82 23.09 -16.65 -8.43
CA GLU A 82 23.16 -18.09 -8.69
C GLU A 82 22.64 -18.92 -7.50
N SER A 83 22.87 -18.46 -6.27
CA SER A 83 22.44 -19.18 -5.06
C SER A 83 20.93 -19.15 -4.89
N GLN A 84 20.31 -18.02 -5.26
CA GLN A 84 18.87 -17.81 -5.20
C GLN A 84 18.17 -18.13 -6.51
N ARG A 85 18.94 -18.42 -7.57
CA ARG A 85 18.46 -18.66 -8.93
C ARG A 85 17.53 -17.55 -9.38
N SER A 86 17.91 -16.29 -9.13
CA SER A 86 17.02 -15.14 -9.30
C SER A 86 17.63 -13.98 -10.06
N LEU A 87 16.81 -13.26 -10.82
CA LEU A 87 17.17 -12.02 -11.50
C LEU A 87 16.39 -10.84 -10.91
N LYS A 88 16.99 -9.65 -10.90
CA LYS A 88 16.30 -8.41 -10.55
C LYS A 88 15.76 -7.75 -11.80
N VAL A 89 14.46 -7.49 -11.83
CA VAL A 89 13.83 -6.68 -12.88
C VAL A 89 13.90 -5.18 -12.54
N GLY A 90 14.23 -4.37 -13.54
CA GLY A 90 14.15 -2.92 -13.51
C GLY A 90 13.55 -2.40 -14.81
N TYR A 91 12.79 -1.31 -14.74
CA TYR A 91 12.23 -0.67 -15.92
C TYR A 91 12.01 0.82 -15.72
N TRP A 92 12.02 1.55 -16.83
CA TRP A 92 11.58 2.94 -16.89
C TRP A 92 10.76 3.19 -18.16
N ALA A 93 9.87 4.18 -18.08
CA ALA A 93 9.02 4.60 -19.19
C ALA A 93 9.36 6.05 -19.55
N SER A 94 9.49 6.31 -20.85
CA SER A 94 9.48 7.67 -21.39
C SER A 94 8.16 8.39 -21.03
N GLU A 95 8.18 9.71 -21.01
CA GLU A 95 6.98 10.53 -20.79
C GLU A 95 5.82 10.12 -21.71
N LEU A 96 6.10 9.94 -23.00
CA LEU A 96 5.11 9.59 -24.02
C LEU A 96 4.52 8.19 -23.86
N ALA A 97 5.16 7.30 -23.11
CA ALA A 97 4.75 5.90 -22.94
C ALA A 97 3.90 5.65 -21.69
N ARG A 98 3.88 6.60 -20.74
CA ARG A 98 3.19 6.45 -19.46
C ARG A 98 1.69 6.21 -19.67
N GLY A 99 1.14 5.26 -18.93
CA GLY A 99 -0.29 4.90 -18.99
C GLY A 99 -0.72 4.12 -20.25
N LYS A 100 0.13 3.93 -21.26
CA LYS A 100 -0.22 3.24 -22.53
C LYS A 100 -0.01 1.72 -22.50
N GLY A 101 0.63 1.21 -21.44
CA GLY A 101 0.85 -0.22 -21.23
C GLY A 101 2.03 -0.82 -22.00
N TYR A 102 2.85 -0.03 -22.69
CA TYR A 102 4.03 -0.51 -23.42
C TYR A 102 5.04 -1.23 -22.52
N ILE A 103 5.38 -0.62 -21.38
CA ILE A 103 6.34 -1.21 -20.44
C ILE A 103 5.78 -2.47 -19.77
N GLY A 104 4.47 -2.52 -19.50
CA GLY A 104 3.85 -3.74 -18.96
C GLY A 104 3.94 -4.92 -19.92
N GLU A 105 3.72 -4.67 -21.21
CA GLU A 105 3.89 -5.68 -22.26
C GLU A 105 5.35 -6.10 -22.44
N ALA A 106 6.27 -5.14 -22.47
CA ALA A 106 7.70 -5.39 -22.59
C ALA A 106 8.26 -6.20 -21.41
N THR A 107 7.92 -5.81 -20.18
CA THR A 107 8.36 -6.51 -18.97
C THR A 107 7.83 -7.95 -18.93
N ARG A 108 6.60 -8.19 -19.40
CA ARG A 108 6.06 -9.55 -19.54
C ARG A 108 6.89 -10.40 -20.48
N LEU A 109 7.24 -9.88 -21.66
CA LEU A 109 8.08 -10.60 -22.64
C LEU A 109 9.46 -10.92 -22.08
N ALA A 110 10.10 -9.95 -21.41
CA ALA A 110 11.41 -10.15 -20.78
C ALA A 110 11.37 -11.24 -19.70
N ILE A 111 10.35 -11.21 -18.83
CA ILE A 111 10.17 -12.24 -17.77
C ILE A 111 9.93 -13.62 -18.38
N GLN A 112 9.10 -13.72 -19.42
CA GLN A 112 8.86 -14.99 -20.12
C GLN A 112 10.16 -15.54 -20.69
N HIS A 113 10.94 -14.70 -21.38
CA HIS A 113 12.25 -15.09 -21.91
C HIS A 113 13.21 -15.56 -20.80
N ALA A 114 13.28 -14.85 -19.67
CA ALA A 114 14.12 -15.24 -18.55
C ALA A 114 13.76 -16.62 -17.99
N PHE A 115 12.45 -16.90 -17.88
CA PHE A 115 11.96 -18.20 -17.47
C PHE A 115 12.13 -19.30 -18.54
N GLU A 116 12.53 -19.03 -19.77
CA GLU A 116 12.96 -20.09 -20.70
C GLU A 116 14.29 -20.71 -20.23
N ASN A 117 15.19 -19.90 -19.66
CA ASN A 117 16.44 -20.37 -19.08
C ASN A 117 16.18 -21.09 -17.75
N ARG A 118 16.40 -22.41 -17.70
CA ARG A 118 16.22 -23.26 -16.50
C ARG A 118 17.05 -22.88 -15.28
N ALA A 119 17.98 -21.91 -15.38
CA ALA A 119 18.73 -21.40 -14.25
C ALA A 119 17.96 -20.37 -13.39
N VAL A 120 16.86 -19.78 -13.90
CA VAL A 120 16.15 -18.66 -13.24
C VAL A 120 14.80 -19.08 -12.66
N ASP A 121 14.65 -19.28 -11.36
CA ASP A 121 13.37 -19.68 -10.77
C ASP A 121 12.54 -18.51 -10.23
N LYS A 122 13.15 -17.33 -10.09
CA LYS A 122 12.54 -16.17 -9.43
C LYS A 122 12.94 -14.86 -10.12
N ILE A 123 11.98 -13.98 -10.32
CA ILE A 123 12.21 -12.58 -10.66
C ILE A 123 11.90 -11.72 -9.45
N VAL A 124 12.87 -10.91 -9.01
CA VAL A 124 12.74 -9.99 -7.89
C VAL A 124 12.54 -8.58 -8.42
N TRP A 125 11.63 -7.84 -7.82
CA TRP A 125 11.37 -6.44 -8.11
C TRP A 125 11.62 -5.59 -6.87
N HIS A 126 12.22 -4.41 -7.08
CA HIS A 126 12.35 -3.39 -6.06
C HIS A 126 11.98 -2.02 -6.64
N ALA A 127 11.27 -1.22 -5.86
CA ALA A 127 11.07 0.19 -6.16
C ALA A 127 11.08 1.03 -4.89
N HIS A 128 11.35 2.32 -5.04
CA HIS A 128 11.25 3.28 -3.95
C HIS A 128 9.83 3.27 -3.37
N VAL A 129 9.73 3.35 -2.04
CA VAL A 129 8.43 3.51 -1.36
C VAL A 129 7.72 4.75 -1.91
N GLY A 130 6.44 4.61 -2.28
CA GLY A 130 5.64 5.67 -2.92
C GLY A 130 5.74 5.73 -4.45
N ASN A 131 6.41 4.77 -5.09
CA ASN A 131 6.35 4.60 -6.55
C ASN A 131 5.17 3.70 -6.95
N ASP A 132 3.95 4.21 -6.76
CA ASP A 132 2.70 3.48 -6.99
C ASP A 132 2.54 3.03 -8.45
N ALA A 133 3.04 3.83 -9.39
CA ALA A 133 3.01 3.50 -10.81
C ALA A 133 3.85 2.25 -11.12
N SER A 134 5.05 2.14 -10.53
CA SER A 134 5.90 0.96 -10.68
C SER A 134 5.28 -0.25 -10.00
N TRP A 135 4.74 -0.10 -8.78
CA TRP A 135 4.04 -1.18 -8.09
C TRP A 135 2.83 -1.69 -8.88
N LYS A 136 1.98 -0.78 -9.38
CA LYS A 136 0.80 -1.15 -10.18
C LYS A 136 1.15 -1.98 -11.42
N LEU A 137 2.33 -1.75 -12.02
CA LEU A 137 2.83 -2.58 -13.11
C LEU A 137 3.24 -3.97 -12.60
N ALA A 138 4.08 -4.05 -11.56
CA ALA A 138 4.51 -5.32 -10.96
C ALA A 138 3.30 -6.16 -10.50
N TRP A 139 2.36 -5.55 -9.79
CA TRP A 139 1.10 -6.18 -9.37
C TRP A 139 0.29 -6.74 -10.55
N LYS A 140 0.14 -5.99 -11.65
CA LYS A 140 -0.53 -6.48 -12.88
C LYS A 140 0.17 -7.68 -13.51
N LEU A 141 1.48 -7.83 -13.29
CA LEU A 141 2.27 -8.96 -13.75
C LEU A 141 2.29 -10.13 -12.76
N GLY A 142 1.57 -10.03 -11.64
CA GLY A 142 1.42 -11.10 -10.66
C GLY A 142 2.51 -11.15 -9.59
N PHE A 143 3.32 -10.10 -9.44
CA PHE A 143 4.28 -10.04 -8.35
C PHE A 143 3.56 -10.06 -6.99
N VAL A 144 4.07 -10.88 -6.07
CA VAL A 144 3.63 -10.96 -4.69
C VAL A 144 4.51 -10.04 -3.85
N PHE A 145 3.89 -9.09 -3.13
CA PHE A 145 4.60 -8.18 -2.26
C PHE A 145 5.18 -8.91 -1.05
N GLU A 146 6.45 -8.66 -0.73
CA GLU A 146 7.18 -9.37 0.34
C GLU A 146 7.52 -8.45 1.52
N GLY A 147 7.62 -7.14 1.31
CA GLY A 147 7.90 -6.19 2.40
C GLY A 147 8.64 -4.93 2.00
N VAL A 148 9.28 -4.30 2.99
CA VAL A 148 10.06 -3.07 2.83
C VAL A 148 11.51 -3.28 3.29
N THR A 149 12.47 -3.10 2.38
CA THR A 149 13.88 -2.97 2.73
C THR A 149 14.17 -1.54 3.17
N ARG A 150 14.63 -1.37 4.41
CA ARG A 150 14.85 -0.03 5.01
C ARG A 150 16.30 0.44 4.86
N GLN A 151 16.48 1.75 4.73
CA GLN A 151 17.79 2.43 4.70
C GLN A 151 18.75 1.91 3.61
N VAL A 152 18.22 1.68 2.41
CA VAL A 152 18.99 1.30 1.23
C VAL A 152 19.82 2.50 0.77
N ARG A 153 21.13 2.31 0.62
CA ARG A 153 22.06 3.32 0.11
C ARG A 153 22.22 3.15 -1.40
N GLU A 154 21.85 4.17 -2.15
CA GLU A 154 22.04 4.22 -3.60
C GLU A 154 23.45 4.71 -3.97
N PRO A 155 23.95 4.41 -5.19
CA PRO A 155 25.27 4.86 -5.64
C PRO A 155 25.47 6.38 -5.62
N ASN A 156 24.39 7.15 -5.74
CA ASN A 156 24.40 8.62 -5.64
C ASN A 156 24.43 9.15 -4.19
N GLY A 157 24.51 8.26 -3.19
CA GLY A 157 24.55 8.60 -1.77
C GLY A 157 23.19 8.77 -1.10
N ARG A 158 22.08 8.72 -1.84
CA ARG A 158 20.72 8.82 -1.29
C ARG A 158 20.41 7.59 -0.43
N VAL A 159 19.74 7.82 0.70
CA VAL A 159 19.22 6.76 1.57
C VAL A 159 17.71 6.70 1.37
N VAL A 160 17.20 5.54 0.93
CA VAL A 160 15.77 5.34 0.63
C VAL A 160 15.23 4.07 1.30
N HIS A 161 13.91 3.96 1.36
CA HIS A 161 13.23 2.69 1.62
C HIS A 161 12.76 2.11 0.28
N MET A 162 12.88 0.80 0.11
CA MET A 162 12.42 0.11 -1.10
C MET A 162 11.34 -0.92 -0.76
N TRP A 163 10.24 -0.88 -1.50
CA TRP A 163 9.31 -1.98 -1.64
C TRP A 163 9.99 -3.17 -2.33
N ALA A 164 9.71 -4.37 -1.86
CA ALA A 164 10.21 -5.63 -2.39
C ALA A 164 9.04 -6.56 -2.75
N ALA A 165 9.15 -7.20 -3.91
CA ALA A 165 8.18 -8.19 -4.39
C ALA A 165 8.88 -9.22 -5.28
N SER A 166 8.29 -10.38 -5.45
CA SER A 166 8.81 -11.40 -6.36
C SER A 166 7.72 -12.08 -7.19
N LEU A 167 8.14 -12.69 -8.29
CA LEU A 167 7.33 -13.56 -9.14
C LEU A 167 8.12 -14.85 -9.37
N LEU A 168 7.50 -16.00 -9.11
CA LEU A 168 8.14 -17.29 -9.29
C LEU A 168 7.83 -17.90 -10.66
N ARG A 169 8.75 -18.73 -11.15
CA ARG A 169 8.56 -19.52 -12.36
C ARG A 169 7.32 -20.40 -12.21
N GLY A 170 6.40 -20.30 -13.17
CA GLY A 170 5.18 -21.11 -13.21
C GLY A 170 3.98 -20.47 -12.52
N GLU A 171 4.16 -19.37 -11.79
CA GLU A 171 3.04 -18.57 -11.30
C GLU A 171 2.37 -17.80 -12.45
N PRO A 172 1.04 -17.60 -12.38
CA PRO A 172 0.33 -16.87 -13.42
C PRO A 172 0.71 -15.39 -13.36
N MET A 173 1.05 -14.80 -14.51
CA MET A 173 1.33 -13.37 -14.61
C MET A 173 0.04 -12.54 -14.69
N GLN A 174 -0.75 -12.59 -13.63
CA GLN A 174 -2.00 -11.85 -13.42
C GLN A 174 -2.07 -11.41 -11.95
N PRO A 175 -2.84 -10.36 -11.61
CA PRO A 175 -2.99 -9.91 -10.23
C PRO A 175 -3.21 -11.04 -9.22
N ALA A 176 -2.32 -11.13 -8.22
CA ALA A 176 -2.31 -12.22 -7.23
C ALA A 176 -2.62 -11.75 -5.79
N CYS A 177 -2.66 -10.44 -5.54
CA CYS A 177 -2.88 -9.87 -4.20
C CYS A 177 -3.65 -8.54 -4.28
N ASP A 178 -3.99 -7.95 -3.12
CA ASP A 178 -4.57 -6.59 -3.05
C ASP A 178 -3.58 -5.56 -3.65
N PRO A 179 -3.99 -4.72 -4.62
CA PRO A 179 -3.14 -3.66 -5.17
C PRO A 179 -2.66 -2.63 -4.14
N ASN A 180 -3.24 -2.57 -2.94
CA ASN A 180 -2.83 -1.65 -1.89
C ASN A 180 -1.87 -2.26 -0.87
N LEU A 181 -1.50 -3.54 -1.04
CA LEU A 181 -0.67 -4.29 -0.09
C LEU A 181 0.63 -3.58 0.36
N PRO A 182 1.38 -2.84 -0.50
CA PRO A 182 2.55 -2.10 -0.06
C PRO A 182 2.27 -0.97 0.94
N HIS A 183 1.05 -0.41 0.90
CA HIS A 183 0.61 0.66 1.81
C HIS A 183 0.20 0.12 3.19
N TYR A 184 0.00 -1.19 3.28
CA TYR A 184 -0.36 -1.87 4.51
C TYR A 184 0.85 -2.23 5.36
N PHE A 185 2.06 -2.21 4.80
CA PHE A 185 3.24 -2.39 5.62
C PHE A 185 3.44 -1.15 6.49
N ASP A 186 3.14 -1.36 7.78
CA ASP A 186 3.23 -0.37 8.84
C ASP A 186 4.67 0.14 8.98
N LEU A 187 4.95 1.24 8.29
CA LEU A 187 6.12 2.07 8.53
C LEU A 187 5.79 3.20 9.51
N SER A 188 4.61 3.24 10.14
CA SER A 188 4.14 4.41 10.91
C SER A 188 5.08 4.79 12.06
N ASP A 189 5.66 3.79 12.74
CA ASP A 189 6.68 3.97 13.79
C ASP A 189 8.08 4.35 13.23
N HIS A 190 8.25 4.32 11.91
CA HIS A 190 9.51 4.53 11.18
C HIS A 190 9.34 5.48 9.98
N CYS A 191 8.32 6.32 10.00
CA CYS A 191 7.96 7.24 8.93
C CYS A 191 7.92 8.66 9.48
N ASP A 192 8.66 9.58 8.84
CA ASP A 192 8.70 11.00 9.21
C ASP A 192 7.42 11.77 8.82
N LEU A 193 6.41 11.08 8.28
CA LEU A 193 5.13 11.69 7.95
C LEU A 193 4.33 12.00 9.22
N PRO A 194 3.58 13.12 9.25
CA PRO A 194 2.66 13.41 10.34
C PRO A 194 1.60 12.30 10.44
N PRO A 195 1.04 12.02 11.64
CA PRO A 195 0.11 10.90 11.86
C PRO A 195 -1.01 10.78 10.82
N ALA A 196 -1.63 11.90 10.43
CA ALA A 196 -2.70 11.94 9.43
C ALA A 196 -2.30 11.45 8.02
N LYS A 197 -0.99 11.42 7.72
CA LYS A 197 -0.43 11.01 6.42
C LYS A 197 0.33 9.69 6.49
N ARG A 198 0.41 9.05 7.67
CA ARG A 198 1.12 7.78 7.81
C ARG A 198 0.36 6.68 7.05
N PRO A 199 1.08 5.79 6.34
CA PRO A 199 0.46 4.58 5.80
C PRO A 199 -0.08 3.73 6.94
N TYR A 200 -1.25 3.13 6.75
CA TYR A 200 -1.89 2.27 7.74
C TYR A 200 -2.38 0.98 7.09
N ASP A 201 -2.30 -0.12 7.84
CA ASP A 201 -2.88 -1.40 7.45
C ASP A 201 -4.35 -1.46 7.93
N PRO A 202 -5.35 -1.51 7.03
CA PRO A 202 -6.74 -1.72 7.41
C PRO A 202 -6.95 -3.06 8.13
N ARG A 203 -6.08 -4.05 7.88
CA ARG A 203 -6.08 -5.37 8.54
C ARG A 203 -5.47 -5.33 9.95
N ARG A 204 -5.07 -4.15 10.43
CA ARG A 204 -4.57 -3.94 11.80
C ARG A 204 -5.45 -2.89 12.48
N PRO A 205 -6.64 -3.26 13.01
CA PRO A 205 -7.57 -2.31 13.63
C PRO A 205 -6.95 -1.42 14.71
N GLN A 206 -6.01 -1.97 15.50
CA GLN A 206 -5.28 -1.19 16.49
C GLN A 206 -4.46 -0.04 15.87
N ALA A 207 -3.89 -0.22 14.67
CA ALA A 207 -3.15 0.82 13.97
C ALA A 207 -4.09 1.94 13.48
N LEU A 208 -5.28 1.59 12.97
CA LEU A 208 -6.32 2.57 12.59
C LEU A 208 -6.72 3.47 13.76
N VAL A 209 -7.04 2.83 14.89
CA VAL A 209 -7.45 3.52 16.11
C VAL A 209 -6.29 4.31 16.72
N ARG A 210 -5.04 3.81 16.65
CA ARG A 210 -3.86 4.56 17.09
C ARG A 210 -3.67 5.83 16.26
N GLN A 211 -3.73 5.73 14.93
CA GLN A 211 -3.63 6.90 14.05
C GLN A 211 -4.69 7.93 14.40
N PHE A 212 -5.95 7.50 14.58
CA PHE A 212 -7.01 8.38 15.03
C PHE A 212 -6.66 9.05 16.37
N HIS A 213 -6.20 8.29 17.37
CA HIS A 213 -5.81 8.86 18.64
C HIS A 213 -4.68 9.89 18.50
N GLU A 214 -3.65 9.61 17.72
CA GLU A 214 -2.53 10.54 17.49
C GLU A 214 -2.98 11.83 16.78
N VAL A 215 -3.81 11.70 15.74
CA VAL A 215 -4.33 12.85 14.97
C VAL A 215 -5.22 13.75 15.84
N TYR A 216 -6.04 13.15 16.70
CA TYR A 216 -6.99 13.87 17.56
C TYR A 216 -6.42 14.19 18.95
N GLY A 217 -5.14 13.92 19.21
CA GLY A 217 -4.51 14.20 20.50
C GLY A 217 -5.11 13.40 21.67
N LEU A 218 -5.67 12.23 21.40
CA LEU A 218 -6.21 11.32 22.41
C LEU A 218 -5.09 10.46 23.03
N PRO A 219 -5.24 9.99 24.27
CA PRO A 219 -4.21 9.21 24.94
C PRO A 219 -3.86 7.91 24.20
N VAL A 220 -2.55 7.67 24.05
CA VAL A 220 -1.96 6.38 23.65
C VAL A 220 -0.97 5.98 24.75
N LYS A 221 -1.28 4.92 25.50
CA LYS A 221 -0.46 4.45 26.65
C LYS A 221 0.31 3.16 26.35
N LEU A 222 0.43 2.78 25.08
CA LEU A 222 1.22 1.61 24.69
C LEU A 222 2.68 1.83 25.09
N GLY A 223 3.30 0.78 25.65
CA GLY A 223 4.65 0.87 26.24
C GLY A 223 4.69 1.31 27.71
N GLN A 224 3.54 1.71 28.29
CA GLN A 224 3.41 1.96 29.74
C GLN A 224 2.85 0.71 30.45
N LYS A 225 2.86 0.70 31.79
CA LYS A 225 2.23 -0.37 32.58
C LYS A 225 0.72 -0.41 32.29
N PRO A 226 0.16 -1.53 31.80
CA PRO A 226 -1.27 -1.66 31.52
C PRO A 226 -2.12 -1.44 32.77
N THR A 227 -3.26 -0.75 32.61
CA THR A 227 -4.22 -0.53 33.69
C THR A 227 -5.61 -0.17 33.13
N ALA A 228 -6.65 -0.77 33.70
CA ALA A 228 -8.04 -0.37 33.50
C ALA A 228 -8.44 0.83 34.39
N ASN A 229 -7.60 1.19 35.37
CA ASN A 229 -7.79 2.38 36.21
C ASN A 229 -7.43 3.65 35.42
N THR A 230 -8.39 4.15 34.65
CA THR A 230 -8.28 5.42 33.93
C THR A 230 -9.52 6.27 34.17
N GLU A 231 -9.32 7.58 34.36
CA GLU A 231 -10.39 8.58 34.47
C GLU A 231 -11.37 8.58 33.28
N ARG A 232 -10.96 7.97 32.16
CA ARG A 232 -11.73 7.84 30.92
C ARG A 232 -12.53 6.55 30.80
N VAL A 233 -12.52 5.67 31.82
CA VAL A 233 -13.10 4.32 31.70
C VAL A 233 -14.58 4.35 31.35
N HIS A 234 -15.36 5.22 32.00
CA HIS A 234 -16.80 5.36 31.69
C HIS A 234 -17.06 5.88 30.28
N MET A 235 -16.24 6.81 29.79
CA MET A 235 -16.34 7.29 28.41
C MET A 235 -15.98 6.18 27.41
N ARG A 236 -14.99 5.34 27.72
CA ARG A 236 -14.67 4.19 26.86
C ARG A 236 -15.79 3.14 26.88
N MET A 237 -16.36 2.85 28.04
CA MET A 237 -17.51 1.94 28.17
C MET A 237 -18.76 2.49 27.46
N SER A 238 -19.00 3.79 27.48
CA SER A 238 -20.15 4.36 26.76
C SER A 238 -20.01 4.18 25.25
N LEU A 239 -18.81 4.36 24.69
CA LEU A 239 -18.57 4.10 23.26
C LEU A 239 -18.82 2.63 22.90
N VAL A 240 -18.25 1.69 23.67
CA VAL A 240 -18.49 0.25 23.42
C VAL A 240 -19.97 -0.10 23.50
N SER A 241 -20.67 0.47 24.48
CA SER A 241 -22.09 0.19 24.70
C SER A 241 -23.01 0.83 23.65
N GLU A 242 -22.62 1.99 23.11
CA GLU A 242 -23.31 2.66 22.00
C GLU A 242 -23.30 1.76 20.77
N GLU A 243 -22.12 1.29 20.35
CA GLU A 243 -21.97 0.40 19.19
C GLU A 243 -22.72 -0.94 19.39
N PHE A 244 -22.67 -1.52 20.60
CA PHE A 244 -23.43 -2.73 20.90
C PHE A 244 -24.96 -2.51 20.86
N THR A 245 -25.41 -1.32 21.29
CA THR A 245 -26.82 -0.92 21.21
C THR A 245 -27.25 -0.73 19.76
N GLU A 246 -26.40 -0.14 18.92
CA GLU A 246 -26.63 0.01 17.49
C GLU A 246 -26.70 -1.34 16.79
N LEU A 247 -25.76 -2.25 17.07
CA LEU A 247 -25.78 -3.62 16.54
C LEU A 247 -27.07 -4.35 16.94
N THR A 248 -27.46 -4.26 18.22
CA THR A 248 -28.71 -4.85 18.72
C THR A 248 -29.92 -4.26 18.01
N THR A 249 -29.92 -2.94 17.79
CA THR A 249 -31.00 -2.24 17.08
C THR A 249 -31.10 -2.69 15.63
N ALA A 250 -29.96 -2.86 14.94
CA ALA A 250 -29.90 -3.30 13.56
C ALA A 250 -30.40 -4.75 13.39
N LEU A 251 -30.12 -5.63 14.37
CA LEU A 251 -30.50 -7.05 14.31
C LEU A 251 -31.91 -7.33 14.84
N TYR A 252 -32.31 -6.68 15.93
CA TYR A 252 -33.50 -7.01 16.70
C TYR A 252 -34.53 -5.86 16.79
N GLY A 253 -34.23 -4.70 16.21
CA GLY A 253 -35.11 -3.54 16.16
C GLY A 253 -34.95 -2.55 17.32
N GLY A 254 -35.57 -1.37 17.18
CA GLY A 254 -35.37 -0.23 18.08
C GLY A 254 -35.76 -0.46 19.54
N GLU A 255 -36.78 -1.29 19.80
CA GLU A 255 -37.17 -1.63 21.18
C GLU A 255 -36.07 -2.44 21.90
N ALA A 256 -35.47 -3.41 21.20
CA ALA A 256 -34.35 -4.20 21.74
C ALA A 256 -33.14 -3.31 22.07
N GLY A 257 -32.80 -2.37 21.18
CA GLY A 257 -31.77 -1.37 21.44
C GLY A 257 -32.06 -0.53 22.69
N GLN A 258 -33.29 -0.04 22.85
CA GLN A 258 -33.67 0.74 24.04
C GLN A 258 -33.57 -0.08 25.34
N ILE A 259 -33.87 -1.39 25.30
CA ILE A 259 -33.70 -2.29 26.45
C ILE A 259 -32.22 -2.35 26.85
N ILE A 260 -31.32 -2.59 25.89
CA ILE A 260 -29.88 -2.62 26.13
C ILE A 260 -29.38 -1.28 26.67
N GLY A 261 -29.80 -0.16 26.07
CA GLY A 261 -29.41 1.18 26.53
C GLY A 261 -29.78 1.45 27.99
N ARG A 262 -30.98 1.04 28.42
CA ARG A 262 -31.39 1.15 29.84
C ARG A 262 -30.57 0.23 30.75
N ALA A 263 -30.28 -0.99 30.31
CA ALA A 263 -29.48 -1.93 31.09
C ALA A 263 -28.05 -1.41 31.31
N VAL A 264 -27.42 -0.85 30.26
CA VAL A 264 -26.10 -0.22 30.33
C VAL A 264 -26.10 0.97 31.30
N ALA A 265 -27.12 1.84 31.23
CA ALA A 265 -27.24 2.96 32.15
C ALA A 265 -27.35 2.50 33.60
N ALA A 266 -28.17 1.48 33.88
CA ALA A 266 -28.30 0.90 35.21
C ALA A 266 -26.99 0.25 35.70
N ALA A 267 -26.27 -0.46 34.82
CA ALA A 267 -24.98 -1.06 35.14
C ALA A 267 -23.92 -0.01 35.51
N ARG A 268 -23.94 1.16 34.84
CA ARG A 268 -23.05 2.28 35.18
C ARG A 268 -23.33 2.86 36.56
N GLU A 269 -24.60 3.01 36.93
CA GLU A 269 -24.96 3.49 38.28
C GLU A 269 -24.60 2.48 39.38
N ALA A 270 -24.49 1.19 39.03
CA ALA A 270 -24.07 0.12 39.92
C ALA A 270 -22.54 -0.05 40.01
N ASP A 271 -21.75 0.82 39.39
CA ASP A 271 -20.28 0.73 39.41
C ASP A 271 -19.72 0.86 40.84
N ASP A 272 -18.99 -0.16 41.29
CA ASP A 272 -18.35 -0.20 42.61
C ASP A 272 -16.89 0.30 42.60
N GLY A 273 -16.40 0.73 41.42
CA GLY A 273 -15.05 1.25 41.23
C GLY A 273 -13.96 0.17 41.14
N THR A 274 -14.30 -1.12 41.22
CA THR A 274 -13.33 -2.21 41.07
C THR A 274 -12.92 -2.40 39.61
N ARG A 275 -11.63 -2.62 39.36
CA ARG A 275 -11.08 -2.75 38.00
C ARG A 275 -10.06 -3.86 37.93
N ASP A 276 -10.41 -4.94 37.24
CA ASP A 276 -9.47 -5.99 36.87
C ASP A 276 -8.91 -5.70 35.47
N THR A 277 -7.60 -5.45 35.38
CA THR A 277 -6.98 -5.13 34.09
C THR A 277 -6.81 -6.36 33.20
N ILE A 278 -6.67 -7.55 33.77
CA ILE A 278 -6.48 -8.79 33.00
C ILE A 278 -7.81 -9.18 32.37
N GLU A 279 -8.89 -9.22 33.17
CA GLU A 279 -10.23 -9.57 32.68
C GLU A 279 -10.74 -8.54 31.66
N VAL A 280 -10.42 -7.24 31.85
CA VAL A 280 -10.75 -6.22 30.83
C VAL A 280 -10.00 -6.47 29.52
N ALA A 281 -8.72 -6.88 29.57
CA ALA A 281 -7.96 -7.17 28.36
C ALA A 281 -8.49 -8.41 27.63
N ASP A 282 -8.84 -9.46 28.38
CA ASP A 282 -9.45 -10.69 27.86
C ASP A 282 -10.80 -10.42 27.19
N ALA A 283 -11.71 -9.74 27.90
CA ALA A 283 -13.03 -9.39 27.37
C ALA A 283 -12.97 -8.48 26.12
N LEU A 284 -12.00 -7.54 26.06
CA LEU A 284 -11.79 -6.71 24.87
C LEU A 284 -11.31 -7.54 23.68
N ALA A 285 -10.45 -8.54 23.90
CA ALA A 285 -10.00 -9.44 22.84
C ALA A 285 -11.16 -10.32 22.34
N ASP A 286 -11.94 -10.88 23.26
CA ASP A 286 -13.11 -11.70 22.94
C ASP A 286 -14.15 -10.92 22.14
N LEU A 287 -14.47 -9.69 22.53
CA LEU A 287 -15.40 -8.82 21.80
C LEU A 287 -14.97 -8.60 20.34
N VAL A 288 -13.67 -8.37 20.12
CA VAL A 288 -13.13 -8.25 18.76
C VAL A 288 -13.25 -9.58 18.03
N TYR A 289 -12.87 -10.69 18.66
CA TYR A 289 -12.89 -12.01 18.03
C TYR A 289 -14.30 -12.42 17.58
N VAL A 290 -15.30 -12.26 18.46
CA VAL A 290 -16.69 -12.61 18.13
C VAL A 290 -17.31 -11.66 17.11
N ALA A 291 -16.90 -10.38 17.09
CA ALA A 291 -17.35 -9.44 16.06
C ALA A 291 -16.84 -9.82 14.66
N TYR A 292 -15.56 -10.21 14.55
CA TYR A 292 -15.03 -10.77 13.30
C TYR A 292 -15.71 -12.08 12.92
N GLY A 293 -15.96 -12.97 13.88
CA GLY A 293 -16.69 -14.22 13.65
C GLY A 293 -18.08 -13.97 13.05
N MET A 294 -18.85 -13.07 13.65
CA MET A 294 -20.16 -12.67 13.12
C MET A 294 -20.05 -12.05 11.72
N ALA A 295 -19.08 -11.17 11.48
CA ALA A 295 -18.90 -10.55 10.17
C ALA A 295 -18.62 -11.60 9.08
N LEU A 296 -17.77 -12.58 9.37
CA LEU A 296 -17.48 -13.69 8.46
C LEU A 296 -18.74 -14.54 8.18
N GLU A 297 -19.53 -14.87 9.20
CA GLU A 297 -20.81 -15.60 9.04
C GLU A 297 -21.83 -14.81 8.20
N CYS A 298 -21.82 -13.48 8.30
CA CYS A 298 -22.65 -12.58 7.51
C CYS A 298 -22.08 -12.27 6.10
N GLY A 299 -20.89 -12.77 5.75
CA GLY A 299 -20.22 -12.46 4.47
C GLY A 299 -19.73 -11.01 4.36
N ILE A 300 -19.47 -10.36 5.49
CA ILE A 300 -18.97 -8.99 5.58
C ILE A 300 -17.44 -9.03 5.68
N ASP A 301 -16.76 -8.43 4.70
CA ASP A 301 -15.35 -8.12 4.83
C ASP A 301 -15.18 -6.93 5.80
N LEU A 302 -14.98 -7.25 7.08
CA LEU A 302 -14.91 -6.24 8.13
C LEU A 302 -13.67 -5.35 8.00
N ASP A 303 -12.58 -5.84 7.41
CA ASP A 303 -11.37 -5.04 7.18
C ASP A 303 -11.65 -3.93 6.14
N GLU A 304 -12.41 -4.23 5.08
CA GLU A 304 -12.86 -3.23 4.11
C GLU A 304 -13.82 -2.21 4.72
N VAL A 305 -14.75 -2.65 5.58
CA VAL A 305 -15.67 -1.77 6.30
C VAL A 305 -14.89 -0.82 7.22
N LEU A 306 -13.92 -1.34 7.98
CA LEU A 306 -13.06 -0.54 8.86
C LEU A 306 -12.23 0.47 8.07
N ARG A 307 -11.75 0.11 6.87
CA ARG A 307 -11.04 1.02 5.97
C ARG A 307 -11.91 2.22 5.56
N GLU A 308 -13.14 1.98 5.15
CA GLU A 308 -14.09 3.04 4.76
C GLU A 308 -14.46 3.94 5.94
N VAL A 309 -14.68 3.35 7.12
CA VAL A 309 -14.93 4.10 8.36
C VAL A 309 -13.73 4.96 8.73
N GLN A 310 -12.51 4.42 8.64
CA GLN A 310 -11.29 5.19 8.89
C GLN A 310 -11.14 6.34 7.89
N ALA A 311 -11.36 6.09 6.60
CA ALA A 311 -11.25 7.09 5.55
C ALA A 311 -12.22 8.27 5.81
N SER A 312 -13.48 7.97 6.16
CA SER A 312 -14.46 8.95 6.60
C SER A 312 -14.02 9.72 7.85
N ASN A 313 -13.50 9.03 8.87
CA ASN A 313 -13.02 9.67 10.09
C ASN A 313 -11.83 10.61 9.86
N MET A 314 -10.90 10.25 8.97
CA MET A 314 -9.78 11.09 8.58
C MET A 314 -10.21 12.24 7.64
N SER A 315 -11.32 12.12 6.92
CA SER A 315 -11.85 13.19 6.07
C SER A 315 -12.41 14.40 6.84
N LYS A 316 -12.65 14.25 8.15
CA LYS A 316 -13.14 15.32 9.04
C LYS A 316 -12.09 16.42 9.29
N LEU A 317 -10.84 16.20 8.91
CA LEU A 317 -9.74 17.14 9.15
C LEU A 317 -9.87 18.42 8.30
N GLY A 318 -9.30 19.51 8.81
CA GLY A 318 -9.16 20.77 8.08
C GLY A 318 -8.16 20.68 6.92
N ALA A 319 -8.08 21.73 6.12
CA ALA A 319 -7.15 21.81 4.98
C ALA A 319 -5.67 21.70 5.39
N ASP A 320 -5.36 21.96 6.66
CA ASP A 320 -4.04 21.81 7.27
C ASP A 320 -3.77 20.39 7.82
N GLY A 321 -4.72 19.47 7.67
CA GLY A 321 -4.65 18.10 8.18
C GLY A 321 -4.84 17.98 9.70
N LYS A 322 -5.38 19.02 10.35
CA LYS A 322 -5.66 19.01 11.79
C LYS A 322 -7.15 18.92 12.09
N PRO A 323 -7.56 18.37 13.25
CA PRO A 323 -8.94 18.43 13.68
C PRO A 323 -9.42 19.87 13.86
N ILE A 324 -10.64 20.16 13.41
CA ILE A 324 -11.31 21.43 13.65
C ILE A 324 -12.21 21.23 14.88
N TYR A 325 -12.10 22.10 15.89
CA TYR A 325 -12.94 22.03 17.09
C TYR A 325 -13.87 23.24 17.17
N ARG A 326 -15.09 23.01 17.65
CA ARG A 326 -16.01 24.06 18.12
C ARG A 326 -15.61 24.51 19.53
N GLU A 327 -16.11 25.66 19.97
CA GLU A 327 -15.89 26.22 21.31
C GLU A 327 -16.24 25.27 22.46
N ASP A 328 -17.15 24.31 22.23
CA ASP A 328 -17.53 23.28 23.21
C ASP A 328 -16.66 22.01 23.14
N GLY A 329 -15.59 22.02 22.35
CA GLY A 329 -14.68 20.88 22.18
C GLY A 329 -15.17 19.82 21.20
N LYS A 330 -16.33 19.98 20.55
CA LYS A 330 -16.82 19.03 19.54
C LYS A 330 -16.01 19.16 18.25
N VAL A 331 -15.57 18.02 17.69
CA VAL A 331 -14.94 17.97 16.37
C VAL A 331 -15.95 18.38 15.30
N LEU A 332 -15.59 19.36 14.48
CA LEU A 332 -16.33 19.81 13.31
C LEU A 332 -15.92 19.02 12.06
N LYS A 333 -16.85 18.90 11.12
CA LYS A 333 -16.61 18.29 9.80
C LYS A 333 -15.83 19.28 8.94
N GLY A 334 -14.62 18.91 8.53
CA GLY A 334 -13.82 19.68 7.58
C GLY A 334 -14.45 19.75 6.18
N PRO A 335 -13.90 20.62 5.30
CA PRO A 335 -14.45 20.86 3.96
C PRO A 335 -14.37 19.64 3.03
N GLY A 336 -13.50 18.67 3.33
CA GLY A 336 -13.36 17.42 2.59
C GLY A 336 -14.13 16.24 3.18
N PHE A 337 -15.00 16.48 4.17
CA PHE A 337 -15.70 15.40 4.86
C PHE A 337 -16.66 14.63 3.95
N PHE A 338 -16.64 13.30 4.06
CA PHE A 338 -17.65 12.42 3.49
C PHE A 338 -18.14 11.41 4.54
N ASN A 339 -19.41 11.00 4.44
CA ASN A 339 -19.94 9.90 5.25
C ASN A 339 -19.41 8.55 4.71
N PRO A 340 -19.18 7.54 5.57
CA PRO A 340 -18.72 6.25 5.09
C PRO A 340 -19.82 5.59 4.25
N ASN A 341 -19.46 5.09 3.07
CA ASN A 341 -20.40 4.40 2.19
C ASN A 341 -20.26 2.88 2.34
N ILE A 342 -20.93 2.34 3.36
CA ILE A 342 -20.89 0.90 3.66
C ILE A 342 -21.59 0.08 2.58
N ALA A 343 -22.67 0.60 1.98
CA ALA A 343 -23.37 -0.10 0.89
C ALA A 343 -22.43 -0.39 -0.29
N ARG A 344 -21.62 0.59 -0.69
CA ARG A 344 -20.60 0.42 -1.74
C ARG A 344 -19.59 -0.66 -1.40
N VAL A 345 -19.07 -0.63 -0.16
CA VAL A 345 -18.08 -1.60 0.32
C VAL A 345 -18.63 -3.02 0.29
N LEU A 346 -19.89 -3.18 0.68
CA LEU A 346 -20.58 -4.47 0.67
C LEU A 346 -21.10 -4.90 -0.71
N GLY A 347 -20.95 -4.05 -1.74
CA GLY A 347 -21.50 -4.33 -3.08
C GLY A 347 -23.03 -4.31 -3.13
N LEU A 348 -23.67 -3.55 -2.25
CA LEU A 348 -25.13 -3.46 -2.09
C LEU A 348 -25.74 -2.15 -2.65
N GLU A 349 -24.98 -1.33 -3.37
CA GLU A 349 -25.53 -0.17 -4.10
C GLU A 349 -26.43 -0.61 -5.25
N SER A 350 -27.56 0.06 -5.43
CA SER A 350 -28.42 -0.16 -6.59
C SER A 350 -27.86 0.53 -7.83
N GLU A 351 -28.21 0.08 -9.04
CA GLU A 351 -27.81 0.77 -10.28
C GLU A 351 -28.36 2.21 -10.36
N ASP A 352 -29.40 2.53 -9.59
CA ASP A 352 -30.04 3.85 -9.53
C ASP A 352 -29.29 4.86 -8.62
N ASP A 353 -28.27 4.41 -7.87
CA ASP A 353 -27.47 5.24 -6.93
C ASP A 353 -26.15 5.77 -7.54
N LYS A 354 -25.88 5.52 -8.84
CA LYS A 354 -24.61 5.87 -9.52
C LYS A 354 -24.61 7.21 -10.27
#